data_AF-A0A8J8JTN2-F1
#
_entry.id   AF-A0A8J8JTN2-F1
#
_cell.length_a   1.000
_cell.length_b   1.000
_cell.length_c   1.000
_cell.angle_alpha   90.00
_cell.angle_beta   90.00
_cell.angle_gamma   90.00
#
_symmetry.space_group_name_H-M   'P 1'
#
loop_
_entity.id
_entity.type
_entity.pdbx_description
1 polymer ?
#
loop_
_entity_poly.entity_id
_entity_poly.type
_entity_poly.pdbx_seq_one_letter_code
_entity_poly.pdbx_strand_id
1 'polypeptide(L)'
;MSQYIVLSRIKVQNANCIAGFTWGFPAITHFLGFTHALHRKISEEYDIALGGCAVVSHEYQLHVYKPSPKANYEFIQSKNPPVLAKHKKASPPIIEEGKMNLTTSIIIEVSKELVANSEKIKAFKQTFLHHCLKSRLAGGTILSIGHIDLVSGSTDKQLKALNNKVKRLTMPGFVLQDRSDCLKARFNKLQEEDSNAELLTAWLDFSAMKYKAQPEVKDK
;
A
#
# COMPACT_ATOMS: atom_id res chain seq x y z
N MET A 1 9.43 24.67 -1.86
CA MET A 1 8.24 24.58 -0.99
C MET A 1 7.66 23.19 -1.15
N SER A 2 7.30 22.52 -0.05
CA SER A 2 6.74 21.15 -0.08
C SER A 2 5.31 21.18 0.42
N GLN A 3 4.38 20.60 -0.33
CA GLN A 3 2.97 20.50 0.03
C GLN A 3 2.48 19.05 -0.12
N TYR A 4 1.73 18.57 0.87
CA TYR A 4 1.20 17.21 0.88
C TYR A 4 -0.26 17.17 1.32
N ILE A 5 -1.02 16.28 0.69
CA ILE A 5 -2.35 15.86 1.15
C ILE A 5 -2.18 14.58 1.95
N VAL A 6 -2.63 14.57 3.19
CA VAL A 6 -2.57 13.41 4.07
C VAL A 6 -3.97 12.85 4.26
N LEU A 7 -4.22 11.67 3.69
CA LEU A 7 -5.40 10.86 3.94
C LEU A 7 -5.08 9.90 5.09
N SER A 8 -5.66 10.15 6.25
CA SER A 8 -5.39 9.37 7.45
C SER A 8 -6.44 8.28 7.63
N ARG A 9 -6.00 7.07 7.98
CA ARG A 9 -6.88 5.95 8.40
C ARG A 9 -7.99 5.64 7.39
N ILE A 10 -7.63 5.45 6.13
CA ILE A 10 -8.52 4.94 5.09
C ILE A 10 -8.84 3.49 5.41
N LYS A 11 -10.10 3.19 5.72
CA LYS A 11 -10.59 1.83 5.93
C LYS A 11 -11.07 1.26 4.60
N VAL A 12 -10.47 0.17 4.16
CA VAL A 12 -10.79 -0.48 2.89
C VAL A 12 -11.20 -1.92 3.14
N GLN A 13 -12.30 -2.31 2.50
CA GLN A 13 -12.85 -3.67 2.55
C GLN A 13 -12.63 -4.39 1.22
N ASN A 14 -12.29 -5.68 1.29
CA ASN A 14 -12.10 -6.55 0.12
C ASN A 14 -11.07 -6.01 -0.89
N ALA A 15 -9.98 -5.42 -0.38
CA ALA A 15 -8.83 -5.07 -1.20
C ALA A 15 -8.12 -6.32 -1.71
N ASN A 16 -7.50 -6.23 -2.89
CA ASN A 16 -6.68 -7.30 -3.47
C ASN A 16 -5.41 -7.51 -2.63
N CYS A 17 -5.15 -8.74 -2.21
CA CYS A 17 -3.94 -9.11 -1.45
C CYS A 17 -2.94 -9.95 -2.27
N ILE A 18 -3.14 -10.09 -3.59
CA ILE A 18 -2.20 -10.77 -4.50
C ILE A 18 -1.43 -9.72 -5.32
N ALA A 19 -0.11 -9.84 -5.34
CA ALA A 19 0.82 -8.94 -6.00
C ALA A 19 1.91 -9.74 -6.73
N GLY A 20 1.59 -10.22 -7.94
CA GLY A 20 2.50 -11.04 -8.75
C GLY A 20 2.80 -12.36 -8.05
N PHE A 21 4.07 -12.60 -7.72
CA PHE A 21 4.53 -13.78 -6.98
C PHE A 21 4.33 -13.69 -5.47
N THR A 22 3.94 -12.52 -4.95
CA THR A 22 3.76 -12.29 -3.51
C THR A 22 2.29 -12.14 -3.16
N TRP A 23 1.96 -12.45 -1.92
CA TRP A 23 0.64 -12.18 -1.36
C TRP A 23 0.78 -11.58 0.05
N GLY A 24 -0.23 -10.85 0.48
CA GLY A 24 -0.21 -10.11 1.75
C GLY A 24 -0.70 -8.68 1.57
N PHE A 25 0.21 -7.72 1.44
CA PHE A 25 -0.16 -6.32 1.23
C PHE A 25 -0.38 -6.02 -0.28
N PRO A 26 -1.29 -5.11 -0.66
CA PRO A 26 -1.52 -4.80 -2.07
C PRO A 26 -0.27 -4.18 -2.72
N ALA A 27 -0.07 -4.45 -4.02
CA ALA A 27 1.03 -3.84 -4.77
C ALA A 27 0.99 -2.29 -4.72
N ILE A 28 2.15 -1.65 -4.61
CA ILE A 28 2.27 -0.17 -4.54
C ILE A 28 1.62 0.53 -5.74
N THR A 29 1.58 -0.14 -6.90
CA THR A 29 0.94 0.34 -8.12
C THR A 29 -0.55 0.60 -7.96
N HIS A 30 -1.25 -0.11 -7.07
CA HIS A 30 -2.66 0.19 -6.77
C HIS A 30 -2.83 1.57 -6.13
N PHE A 31 -1.87 2.00 -5.30
CA PHE A 31 -1.89 3.30 -4.62
C PHE A 31 -1.50 4.42 -5.58
N LEU A 32 -0.49 4.19 -6.43
CA LEU A 32 -0.13 5.13 -7.50
C LEU A 32 -1.28 5.31 -8.48
N GLY A 33 -1.94 4.22 -8.90
CA GLY A 33 -3.11 4.27 -9.76
C GLY A 33 -4.29 4.99 -9.12
N PHE A 34 -4.51 4.81 -7.80
CA PHE A 34 -5.52 5.55 -7.05
C PHE A 34 -5.22 7.06 -7.05
N THR A 35 -3.99 7.47 -6.72
CA THR A 35 -3.56 8.87 -6.77
C THR A 35 -3.74 9.47 -8.16
N HIS A 36 -3.35 8.74 -9.21
CA HIS A 36 -3.49 9.19 -10.58
C HIS A 36 -4.96 9.33 -11.00
N ALA A 37 -5.82 8.39 -10.60
CA ALA A 37 -7.26 8.47 -10.86
C ALA A 37 -7.92 9.66 -10.14
N LEU A 38 -7.48 9.98 -8.92
CA LEU A 38 -7.93 11.18 -8.20
C LEU A 38 -7.46 12.46 -8.89
N HIS A 39 -6.20 12.51 -9.32
CA HIS A 39 -5.65 13.65 -10.04
C HIS A 39 -6.52 14.00 -11.26
N ARG A 40 -6.85 13.00 -12.09
CA ARG A 40 -7.71 13.20 -13.27
C ARG A 40 -9.06 13.82 -12.95
N LYS A 41 -9.71 13.41 -11.86
CA LYS A 41 -11.02 13.95 -11.44
C LYS A 41 -10.91 15.37 -10.91
N ILE A 42 -9.86 15.65 -10.15
CA ILE A 42 -9.74 16.91 -9.42
C ILE A 42 -9.16 18.02 -10.30
N SER A 43 -8.36 17.66 -11.30
CA SER A 43 -7.81 18.61 -12.27
C SER A 43 -8.87 19.27 -13.18
N GLU A 44 -10.09 18.76 -13.20
CA GLU A 44 -11.22 19.42 -13.87
C GLU A 44 -11.71 20.66 -13.09
N GLU A 45 -11.59 20.64 -11.76
CA GLU A 45 -12.11 21.70 -10.87
C GLU A 45 -11.00 22.59 -10.28
N TYR A 46 -9.80 22.03 -10.09
CA TYR A 46 -8.68 22.71 -9.43
C TYR A 46 -7.41 22.57 -10.26
N ASP A 47 -6.68 23.67 -10.41
CA ASP A 47 -5.40 23.71 -11.10
C ASP A 47 -4.26 23.16 -10.22
N ILE A 48 -4.32 21.85 -9.94
CA ILE A 48 -3.34 21.12 -9.13
C ILE A 48 -2.74 19.93 -9.86
N ALA A 49 -1.53 19.57 -9.46
CA ALA A 49 -0.85 18.36 -9.89
C ALA A 49 -0.54 17.48 -8.68
N LEU A 50 -0.99 16.22 -8.71
CA LEU A 50 -0.65 15.23 -7.69
C LEU A 50 0.54 14.40 -8.18
N GLY A 51 1.59 14.33 -7.36
CA GLY A 51 2.83 13.63 -7.65
C GLY A 51 2.84 12.21 -7.06
N GLY A 52 3.96 11.87 -6.40
CA GLY A 52 4.14 10.58 -5.76
C GLY A 52 3.21 10.36 -4.57
N CYS A 53 3.10 9.10 -4.14
CA CYS A 53 2.43 8.76 -2.89
C CYS A 53 3.31 7.92 -1.96
N ALA A 54 3.20 8.18 -0.66
CA ALA A 54 3.72 7.31 0.38
C ALA A 54 2.57 6.61 1.10
N VAL A 55 2.79 5.35 1.49
CA VAL A 55 1.76 4.49 2.09
C VAL A 55 2.20 4.09 3.49
N VAL A 56 1.30 4.27 4.45
CA VAL A 56 1.49 3.84 5.84
C VAL A 56 0.43 2.80 6.17
N SER A 57 0.86 1.55 6.36
CA SER A 57 -0.01 0.47 6.81
C SER A 57 -0.19 0.55 8.32
N HIS A 58 -1.42 0.53 8.80
CA HIS A 58 -1.69 0.54 10.23
C HIS A 58 -2.13 -0.81 10.75
N GLU A 59 -3.04 -1.42 10.01
CA GLU A 59 -3.68 -2.67 10.37
C GLU A 59 -4.15 -3.34 9.08
N TYR A 60 -4.06 -4.66 9.06
CA TYR A 60 -4.63 -5.45 7.99
C TYR A 60 -5.12 -6.79 8.51
N GLN A 61 -6.13 -7.32 7.84
CA GLN A 61 -6.70 -8.63 8.08
C GLN A 61 -6.87 -9.34 6.74
N LEU A 62 -6.07 -10.37 6.53
CA LEU A 62 -6.15 -11.23 5.35
C LEU A 62 -7.35 -12.16 5.47
N HIS A 63 -8.07 -12.37 4.36
CA HIS A 63 -9.15 -13.35 4.30
C HIS A 63 -8.58 -14.72 3.97
N VAL A 64 -7.88 -15.29 4.95
CA VAL A 64 -7.26 -16.61 4.86
C VAL A 64 -7.64 -17.46 6.05
N TYR A 65 -7.58 -18.77 5.87
CA TYR A 65 -7.66 -19.74 6.94
C TYR A 65 -6.53 -20.75 6.82
N LYS A 66 -6.26 -21.45 7.92
CA LYS A 66 -5.25 -22.50 7.96
C LYS A 66 -5.95 -23.84 8.23
N PRO A 67 -5.99 -24.78 7.26
CA PRO A 67 -6.72 -26.03 7.42
C PRO A 67 -6.19 -26.92 8.55
N SER A 68 -4.87 -26.88 8.79
CA SER A 68 -4.23 -27.57 9.91
C SER A 68 -3.01 -26.79 10.42
N PRO A 69 -2.53 -27.03 11.65
CA PRO A 69 -1.39 -26.29 12.21
C PRO A 69 -0.10 -26.36 11.38
N LYS A 70 0.06 -27.38 10.52
CA LYS A 70 1.23 -27.55 9.64
C LYS A 70 0.96 -27.23 8.17
N ALA A 71 -0.28 -26.92 7.79
CA ALA A 71 -0.62 -26.59 6.40
C ALA A 71 -0.22 -25.16 6.04
N ASN A 72 -0.28 -24.84 4.75
CA ASN A 72 -0.20 -23.47 4.27
C ASN A 72 -1.52 -22.72 4.53
N TYR A 73 -1.48 -21.39 4.39
CA TYR A 73 -2.69 -20.58 4.37
C TYR A 73 -3.43 -20.76 3.05
N GLU A 74 -4.76 -20.81 3.12
CA GLU A 74 -5.65 -20.85 1.97
C GLU A 74 -6.57 -19.62 1.98
N PHE A 75 -6.87 -19.08 0.80
CA PHE A 75 -7.74 -17.91 0.65
C PHE A 75 -9.20 -18.28 0.80
N ILE A 76 -9.94 -17.48 1.57
CA ILE A 76 -11.39 -17.61 1.70
C ILE A 76 -12.05 -17.08 0.43
N GLN A 77 -12.75 -17.95 -0.29
CA GLN A 77 -13.38 -17.63 -1.57
C GLN A 77 -14.84 -17.17 -1.42
N SER A 78 -15.32 -16.38 -2.38
CA SER A 78 -16.73 -16.01 -2.49
C SER A 78 -17.45 -16.88 -3.52
N LYS A 79 -18.73 -17.17 -3.26
CA LYS A 79 -19.58 -17.89 -4.22
C LYS A 79 -20.18 -16.90 -5.21
N ASN A 80 -19.75 -16.98 -6.46
CA ASN A 80 -20.29 -16.16 -7.54
C ASN A 80 -21.51 -16.83 -8.20
N PRO A 81 -22.52 -16.07 -8.64
CA PRO A 81 -23.64 -16.63 -9.38
C PRO A 81 -23.19 -17.08 -10.79
N PRO A 82 -23.86 -18.07 -11.39
CA PRO A 82 -23.56 -18.48 -12.76
C PRO A 82 -23.91 -17.36 -13.74
N VAL A 83 -22.96 -17.02 -14.62
CA VAL A 83 -23.08 -15.89 -15.57
C VAL A 83 -24.13 -16.13 -16.65
N LEU A 84 -24.30 -17.39 -17.10
CA LEU A 84 -25.23 -17.74 -18.17
C LEU A 84 -26.43 -18.52 -17.62
N ALA A 85 -27.63 -18.18 -18.12
CA ALA A 85 -28.87 -18.84 -17.73
C ALA A 85 -28.85 -20.37 -17.96
N LYS A 86 -28.13 -20.83 -19.00
CA LYS A 86 -27.96 -22.25 -19.33
C LYS A 86 -27.21 -23.06 -18.27
N HIS A 87 -26.41 -22.39 -17.43
CA HIS A 87 -25.61 -23.01 -16.37
C HIS A 87 -26.20 -22.82 -14.98
N LYS A 88 -27.45 -22.35 -14.84
CA LYS A 88 -28.11 -22.15 -13.53
C LYS A 88 -28.16 -23.40 -12.65
N LYS A 89 -28.07 -24.59 -13.23
CA LYS A 89 -28.11 -25.88 -12.50
C LYS A 89 -26.73 -26.38 -12.05
N ALA A 90 -25.63 -25.78 -12.51
CA ALA A 90 -24.27 -26.19 -12.17
C ALA A 90 -23.56 -25.09 -11.39
N SER A 91 -22.72 -25.47 -10.43
CA SER A 91 -21.86 -24.52 -9.74
C SER A 91 -20.78 -24.00 -10.69
N PRO A 92 -20.55 -22.67 -10.77
CA PRO A 92 -19.50 -22.13 -11.61
C PRO A 92 -18.12 -22.54 -11.08
N PRO A 93 -17.09 -22.57 -11.96
CA PRO A 93 -15.72 -22.81 -11.53
C PRO A 93 -15.29 -21.73 -10.54
N ILE A 94 -14.56 -22.16 -9.50
CA ILE A 94 -14.02 -21.26 -8.49
C ILE A 94 -12.73 -20.65 -9.06
N ILE A 95 -12.72 -19.33 -9.19
CA ILE A 95 -11.51 -18.56 -9.50
C ILE A 95 -11.01 -18.04 -8.16
N GLU A 96 -9.79 -18.41 -7.79
CA GLU A 96 -9.21 -17.94 -6.53
C GLU A 96 -8.93 -16.44 -6.57
N GLU A 97 -9.48 -15.71 -5.61
CA GLU A 97 -9.17 -14.31 -5.38
C GLU A 97 -8.63 -14.13 -3.96
N GLY A 98 -7.49 -13.43 -3.84
CA GLY A 98 -6.99 -13.01 -2.55
C GLY A 98 -7.61 -11.69 -2.13
N LYS A 99 -8.37 -11.71 -1.03
CA LYS A 99 -8.97 -10.52 -0.43
C LYS A 99 -8.42 -10.22 0.96
N MET A 100 -8.49 -8.95 1.34
CA MET A 100 -8.15 -8.47 2.66
C MET A 100 -8.94 -7.22 3.04
N ASN A 101 -9.05 -6.98 4.33
CA ASN A 101 -9.43 -5.67 4.87
C ASN A 101 -8.18 -4.97 5.38
N LEU A 102 -8.07 -3.66 5.16
CA LEU A 102 -6.91 -2.90 5.64
C LEU A 102 -7.27 -1.49 6.05
N THR A 103 -6.51 -0.97 7.00
CA THR A 103 -6.50 0.44 7.38
C THR A 103 -5.15 1.03 7.02
N THR A 104 -5.13 1.99 6.10
CA THR A 104 -3.90 2.61 5.59
C THR A 104 -4.01 4.13 5.58
N SER A 105 -2.92 4.84 5.76
CA SER A 105 -2.82 6.26 5.41
C SER A 105 -2.05 6.42 4.12
N ILE A 106 -2.40 7.44 3.34
CA ILE A 106 -1.73 7.80 2.09
C ILE A 106 -1.33 9.26 2.18
N ILE A 107 -0.06 9.54 1.91
CA ILE A 107 0.48 10.89 1.80
C ILE A 107 0.72 11.13 0.32
N ILE A 108 0.11 12.17 -0.24
CA ILE A 108 0.16 12.49 -1.66
C ILE A 108 0.89 13.81 -1.81
N GLU A 109 1.91 13.85 -2.65
CA GLU A 109 2.61 15.07 -3.01
C GLU A 109 1.72 15.97 -3.88
N VAL A 110 1.74 17.28 -3.61
CA VAL A 110 1.09 18.29 -4.44
C VAL A 110 2.18 19.13 -5.10
N SER A 111 2.41 18.91 -6.39
CA SER A 111 3.51 19.54 -7.14
C SER A 111 3.17 20.97 -7.57
N LYS A 112 1.90 21.25 -7.88
CA LYS A 112 1.40 22.58 -8.20
C LYS A 112 0.56 23.10 -7.06
N GLU A 113 1.03 24.16 -6.42
CA GLU A 113 0.48 24.65 -5.17
C GLU A 113 -0.93 25.22 -5.33
N LEU A 114 -1.80 24.84 -4.41
CA LEU A 114 -3.12 25.43 -4.28
C LEU A 114 -2.99 26.71 -3.42
N VAL A 115 -2.77 27.86 -4.07
CA VAL A 115 -2.76 29.17 -3.40
C VAL A 115 -4.21 29.57 -3.13
N ALA A 116 -4.68 29.35 -1.91
CA ALA A 116 -6.06 29.68 -1.56
C ALA A 116 -6.26 30.07 -0.10
N ASN A 117 -7.33 30.81 0.15
CA ASN A 117 -7.79 31.15 1.49
C ASN A 117 -8.26 29.90 2.26
N SER A 118 -8.44 30.03 3.58
CA SER A 118 -8.88 28.93 4.46
C SER A 118 -10.20 28.28 4.02
N GLU A 119 -11.14 29.07 3.49
CA GLU A 119 -12.43 28.60 3.00
C GLU A 119 -12.31 27.72 1.75
N LYS A 120 -11.52 28.15 0.76
CA LYS A 120 -11.26 27.35 -0.44
C LYS A 120 -10.50 26.07 -0.11
N ILE A 121 -9.57 26.09 0.84
CA ILE A 121 -8.89 24.87 1.32
C ILE A 121 -9.90 23.91 1.95
N LYS A 122 -10.87 24.41 2.71
CA LYS A 122 -11.93 23.59 3.30
C LYS A 122 -12.83 22.98 2.23
N ALA A 123 -13.26 23.77 1.24
CA ALA A 123 -14.05 23.29 0.11
C ALA A 123 -13.28 22.22 -0.69
N PHE A 124 -12.01 22.49 -1.01
CA PHE A 124 -11.12 21.55 -1.69
C PHE A 124 -11.03 20.22 -0.93
N LYS A 125 -10.80 20.25 0.39
CA LYS A 125 -10.74 19.02 1.21
C LYS A 125 -12.04 18.23 1.15
N GLN A 126 -13.19 18.89 1.14
CA GLN A 126 -14.49 18.23 1.02
C GLN A 126 -14.69 17.59 -0.35
N THR A 127 -14.36 18.30 -1.43
CA THR A 127 -14.41 17.76 -2.80
C THR A 127 -13.45 16.56 -2.94
N PHE A 128 -12.21 16.70 -2.47
CA PHE A 128 -11.21 15.64 -2.49
C PHE A 128 -11.69 14.39 -1.74
N LEU A 129 -12.23 14.58 -0.53
CA LEU A 129 -12.80 13.50 0.27
C LEU A 129 -13.95 12.80 -0.46
N HIS A 130 -14.84 13.55 -1.10
CA HIS A 130 -15.96 13.01 -1.87
C HIS A 130 -15.49 12.12 -3.04
N HIS A 131 -14.48 12.56 -3.79
CA HIS A 131 -13.91 11.73 -4.85
C HIS A 131 -13.20 10.49 -4.32
N CYS A 132 -12.54 10.58 -3.17
CA CYS A 132 -11.92 9.43 -2.51
C CYS A 132 -12.96 8.38 -2.13
N LEU A 133 -14.05 8.78 -1.46
CA LEU A 133 -15.10 7.86 -1.01
C LEU A 133 -15.86 7.19 -2.18
N LYS A 134 -15.92 7.84 -3.34
CA LYS A 134 -16.49 7.28 -4.58
C LYS A 134 -15.53 6.39 -5.37
N SER A 135 -14.28 6.28 -4.93
CA SER A 135 -13.25 5.53 -5.63
C SER A 135 -12.99 4.18 -4.94
N ARG A 136 -12.23 3.31 -5.60
CA ARG A 136 -11.80 2.02 -5.05
C ARG A 136 -10.30 2.05 -4.85
N LEU A 137 -9.83 1.42 -3.77
CA LEU A 137 -8.39 1.25 -3.49
C LEU A 137 -8.05 -0.24 -3.58
N ALA A 138 -7.09 -0.59 -4.43
CA ALA A 138 -6.70 -1.97 -4.71
C ALA A 138 -7.90 -2.89 -5.02
N GLY A 139 -8.88 -2.39 -5.78
CA GLY A 139 -10.13 -3.10 -6.10
C GLY A 139 -11.16 -3.17 -4.97
N GLY A 140 -10.78 -2.82 -3.75
CA GLY A 140 -11.64 -2.80 -2.57
C GLY A 140 -12.45 -1.51 -2.42
N THR A 141 -13.49 -1.57 -1.59
CA THR A 141 -14.38 -0.44 -1.29
C THR A 141 -13.83 0.37 -0.13
N ILE A 142 -13.75 1.69 -0.28
CA ILE A 142 -13.39 2.59 0.81
C ILE A 142 -14.64 2.80 1.69
N LEU A 143 -14.55 2.37 2.95
CA LEU A 143 -15.65 2.49 3.91
C LEU A 143 -15.68 3.87 4.56
N SER A 144 -14.51 4.38 4.93
CA SER A 144 -14.37 5.69 5.57
C SER A 144 -12.92 6.18 5.51
N ILE A 145 -12.74 7.47 5.67
CA ILE A 145 -11.44 8.15 5.81
C ILE A 145 -11.50 8.94 7.10
N GLY A 146 -10.62 8.65 8.05
CA GLY A 146 -10.67 9.24 9.38
C GLY A 146 -10.34 10.75 9.38
N HIS A 147 -9.32 11.16 8.63
CA HIS A 147 -8.95 12.57 8.54
C HIS A 147 -8.33 12.91 7.19
N ILE A 148 -8.57 14.13 6.71
CA ILE A 148 -7.91 14.70 5.53
C ILE A 148 -7.29 16.04 5.90
N ASP A 149 -5.99 16.19 5.64
CA ASP A 149 -5.30 17.45 5.86
C ASP A 149 -4.41 17.83 4.68
N LEU A 150 -4.24 19.14 4.51
CA LEU A 150 -3.32 19.73 3.55
C LEU A 150 -2.23 20.41 4.38
N VAL A 151 -1.00 19.95 4.23
CA VAL A 151 0.16 20.45 4.98
C VAL A 151 1.15 21.04 4.00
N SER A 152 1.68 22.23 4.30
CA SER A 152 2.68 22.91 3.48
C SER A 152 3.80 23.48 4.34
N GLY A 153 4.99 23.60 3.75
CA GLY A 153 6.15 24.20 4.40
C GLY A 153 7.21 24.61 3.40
N SER A 154 7.81 25.79 3.61
CA SER A 154 8.83 26.38 2.73
C SER A 154 10.16 26.56 3.44
N THR A 155 10.13 26.99 4.70
CA THR A 155 11.33 27.20 5.53
C THR A 155 11.68 25.94 6.30
N ASP A 156 12.95 25.75 6.67
CA ASP A 156 13.40 24.60 7.49
C ASP A 156 12.58 24.39 8.76
N LYS A 157 12.23 25.47 9.47
CA LYS A 157 11.36 25.39 10.66
C LYS A 157 9.96 24.86 10.30
N GLN A 158 9.39 25.30 9.18
CA GLN A 158 8.09 24.84 8.70
C GLN A 158 8.14 23.40 8.20
N LEU A 159 9.22 22.99 7.54
CA LEU A 159 9.42 21.60 7.10
C LEU A 159 9.52 20.64 8.30
N LYS A 160 10.21 21.04 9.38
CA LYS A 160 10.22 20.27 10.64
C LYS A 160 8.81 20.14 11.24
N ALA A 161 8.05 21.24 11.29
CA ALA A 161 6.68 21.23 11.78
C ALA A 161 5.75 20.37 10.90
N LEU A 162 5.91 20.44 9.58
CA LEU A 162 5.20 19.61 8.60
C LEU A 162 5.49 18.14 8.85
N ASN A 163 6.76 17.75 8.98
CA ASN A 163 7.14 16.36 9.25
C ASN A 163 6.53 15.84 10.55
N ASN A 164 6.55 16.64 11.62
CA ASN A 164 5.92 16.27 12.90
C ASN A 164 4.40 16.12 12.76
N LYS A 165 3.76 16.99 11.97
CA LYS A 165 2.33 16.94 11.70
C LYS A 165 1.95 15.69 10.90
N VAL A 166 2.68 15.38 9.81
CA VAL A 166 2.49 14.16 9.00
C VAL A 166 2.66 12.91 9.87
N LYS A 167 3.70 12.86 10.70
CA LYS A 167 3.90 11.76 11.66
C LYS A 167 2.71 11.61 12.60
N ARG A 168 2.24 12.70 13.23
CA ARG A 168 1.08 12.65 14.13
C ARG A 168 -0.19 12.15 13.44
N LEU A 169 -0.41 12.54 12.18
CA LEU A 169 -1.56 12.12 11.39
C LEU A 169 -1.51 10.62 10.99
N THR A 170 -0.30 10.06 10.87
CA THR A 170 -0.07 8.71 10.37
C THR A 170 0.41 7.70 11.43
N MET A 171 0.62 8.12 12.67
CA MET A 171 1.00 7.21 13.77
C MET A 171 -0.23 6.65 14.49
N PRO A 172 -0.13 5.43 15.06
CA PRO A 172 0.89 4.39 14.81
C PRO A 172 0.71 3.71 13.44
N GLY A 173 1.81 3.29 12.80
CA GLY A 173 1.80 2.55 11.53
C GLY A 173 3.21 2.33 10.96
N PHE A 174 3.31 1.55 9.88
CA PHE A 174 4.55 1.20 9.19
C PHE A 174 4.57 1.76 7.77
N VAL A 175 5.65 2.44 7.41
CA VAL A 175 5.85 2.98 6.05
C VAL A 175 6.36 1.88 5.14
N LEU A 176 5.79 1.76 3.95
CA LEU A 176 6.34 0.91 2.90
C LEU A 176 7.41 1.68 2.12
N GLN A 177 8.63 1.15 2.09
CA GLN A 177 9.77 1.75 1.41
C GLN A 177 10.43 0.73 0.47
N ASP A 178 10.72 1.15 -0.77
CA ASP A 178 11.50 0.34 -1.70
C ASP A 178 12.96 0.23 -1.22
N ARG A 179 13.48 -0.99 -1.22
CA ARG A 179 14.86 -1.33 -0.84
C ARG A 179 15.59 -2.12 -1.93
N SER A 180 15.34 -1.76 -3.18
CA SER A 180 16.04 -2.31 -4.35
C SER A 180 17.57 -2.10 -4.29
N ASP A 181 18.05 -1.12 -3.53
CA ASP A 181 19.47 -0.91 -3.19
C ASP A 181 20.07 -2.11 -2.43
N CYS A 182 19.38 -2.60 -1.40
CA CYS A 182 19.81 -3.78 -0.64
C CYS A 182 19.86 -5.03 -1.50
N LEU A 183 18.89 -5.19 -2.41
CA LEU A 183 18.83 -6.32 -3.31
C LEU A 183 20.06 -6.36 -4.24
N LYS A 184 20.40 -5.21 -4.84
CA LYS A 184 21.61 -5.07 -5.66
C LYS A 184 22.87 -5.39 -4.88
N ALA A 185 22.99 -4.87 -3.66
CA ALA A 185 24.15 -5.13 -2.81
C ALA A 185 24.27 -6.62 -2.44
N ARG A 186 23.15 -7.30 -2.16
CA ARG A 186 23.15 -8.74 -1.85
C ARG A 186 23.49 -9.58 -3.08
N PHE A 187 22.95 -9.21 -4.24
CA PHE A 187 23.23 -9.89 -5.50
C PHE A 187 24.72 -9.83 -5.86
N ASN A 188 25.35 -8.66 -5.75
CA ASN A 188 26.79 -8.53 -6.02
C ASN A 188 27.63 -9.43 -5.11
N LYS A 189 27.30 -9.51 -3.81
CA LYS A 189 27.99 -10.41 -2.88
C LYS A 189 27.80 -11.89 -3.22
N LEU A 190 26.62 -12.27 -3.69
CA LEU A 190 26.37 -13.65 -4.10
C LEU A 190 27.13 -14.01 -5.38
N GLN A 191 27.29 -13.06 -6.31
CA GLN A 191 28.10 -13.29 -7.51
C GLN A 191 29.60 -13.48 -7.23
N GLU A 192 30.11 -12.89 -6.15
CA GLU A 192 31.49 -13.12 -5.69
C GLU A 192 31.70 -14.57 -5.19
N GLU A 193 30.66 -15.16 -4.58
CA GLU A 193 30.70 -16.54 -4.06
C GLU A 193 30.35 -17.59 -5.13
N ASP A 194 29.38 -17.29 -6.00
CA ASP A 194 28.90 -18.17 -7.06
C ASP A 194 28.60 -17.36 -8.33
N SER A 195 29.39 -17.58 -9.38
CA SER A 195 29.25 -16.88 -10.66
C SER A 195 27.93 -17.17 -11.40
N ASN A 196 27.22 -18.25 -11.04
CA ASN A 196 25.91 -18.59 -11.62
C ASN A 196 24.72 -18.06 -10.80
N ALA A 197 24.96 -17.29 -9.73
CA ALA A 197 23.89 -16.76 -8.90
C ALA A 197 22.94 -15.83 -9.69
N GLU A 198 21.64 -16.11 -9.62
CA GLU A 198 20.59 -15.30 -10.23
C GLU A 198 20.01 -14.24 -9.27
N LEU A 199 19.44 -13.17 -9.82
CA LEU A 199 18.79 -12.11 -9.04
C LEU A 199 17.63 -12.66 -8.19
N LEU A 200 16.91 -13.66 -8.71
CA LEU A 200 15.81 -14.30 -7.98
C LEU A 200 16.32 -15.02 -6.73
N THR A 201 17.48 -15.67 -6.79
CA THR A 201 18.13 -16.31 -5.65
C THR A 201 18.45 -15.29 -4.56
N ALA A 202 19.01 -14.14 -4.94
CA ALA A 202 19.27 -13.04 -4.00
C ALA A 202 17.98 -12.49 -3.37
N TRP A 203 16.88 -12.46 -4.11
CA TRP A 203 15.58 -12.01 -3.60
C TRP A 203 14.94 -13.02 -2.64
N LEU A 204 14.97 -14.31 -2.96
CA LEU A 204 14.47 -15.38 -2.10
C LEU A 204 15.26 -15.52 -0.80
N ASP A 205 16.54 -15.17 -0.83
CA ASP A 205 17.40 -15.13 0.36
C ASP A 205 16.83 -14.25 1.47
N PHE A 206 16.30 -13.07 1.14
CA PHE A 206 15.68 -12.16 2.11
C PHE A 206 14.40 -12.72 2.75
N SER A 207 13.77 -13.70 2.12
CA SER A 207 12.51 -14.29 2.58
C SER A 207 12.72 -15.59 3.35
N ALA A 208 13.89 -16.23 3.20
CA ALA A 208 14.19 -17.52 3.81
C ALA A 208 14.66 -17.36 5.27
N MET A 209 14.13 -18.20 6.17
CA MET A 209 14.68 -18.34 7.51
C MET A 209 15.86 -19.31 7.47
N LYS A 210 17.08 -18.80 7.62
CA LYS A 210 18.32 -19.58 7.50
C LYS A 210 18.89 -19.94 8.87
N TYR A 211 19.43 -21.14 8.97
CA TYR A 211 20.09 -21.66 10.17
C TYR A 211 21.57 -21.91 9.85
N LYS A 212 22.46 -21.54 10.79
CA LYS A 212 23.89 -21.81 10.69
C LYS A 212 24.36 -22.48 11.97
N ALA A 213 24.99 -23.63 11.84
CA ALA A 213 25.63 -24.31 12.96
C ALA A 213 26.82 -23.48 13.47
N GLN A 214 26.92 -23.32 14.78
CA GLN A 214 28.07 -22.72 15.44
C GLN A 214 28.79 -23.82 16.24
N PRO A 215 30.12 -24.00 16.07
CA PRO A 215 30.86 -25.00 16.84
C PRO A 215 30.93 -24.57 18.31
N GLU A 216 30.69 -25.51 19.24
CA GLU A 216 30.95 -25.30 20.67
C GLU A 216 32.46 -25.22 20.89
N VAL A 217 32.96 -24.01 21.16
CA VAL A 217 34.33 -23.82 21.64
C VAL A 217 34.32 -24.17 23.12
N LYS A 218 34.92 -25.30 23.50
CA LYS A 218 35.19 -25.58 24.91
C LYS A 218 36.19 -24.55 25.42
N ASP A 219 35.74 -23.64 26.29
CA ASP A 219 36.63 -22.81 27.08
C ASP A 219 37.57 -23.73 27.87
N LYS A 220 38.88 -23.56 27.65
CA LYS A 220 39.94 -24.32 28.31
C LYS A 220 40.12 -23.89 29.75
#